data_AF-A0AAV5RMU5-F1
#
_entry.id   AF-A0AAV5RMU5-F1
#
_cell.length_a   1.000
_cell.length_b   1.000
_cell.length_c   1.000
_cell.angle_alpha   90.00
_cell.angle_beta   90.00
_cell.angle_gamma   90.00
#
_symmetry.space_group_name_H-M   'P 1'
#
loop_
_entity.id
_entity.type
_entity.pdbx_description
1 polymer ?
#
loop_
_entity_poly.entity_id
_entity_poly.type
_entity_poly.pdbx_seq_one_letter_code
_entity_poly.pdbx_strand_id
1 'polypeptide(L)'
;MSLRRLFVRQLATARRTSPNPLATAFKTDDDEEPRYRDLKNPEIPSLKGLSKRWERMDALQQDDVIAYLEDVMRGDWKKLDKEQRDAIMYVAYGPWGPRSTKKEKDAAGLLNAYMWTIGVSGLALITYKYATFDPKKPIPGIDYTQ
;
A
#
# COMPACT_ATOMS: atom_id res chain seq x y z
N MET A 1 61.68 23.93 -3.52
CA MET A 1 61.40 23.09 -2.35
C MET A 1 60.24 23.69 -1.55
N SER A 2 59.17 22.91 -1.46
CA SER A 2 58.10 22.91 -0.45
C SER A 2 57.28 24.17 -0.12
N LEU A 3 56.04 24.14 -0.62
CA LEU A 3 54.84 24.84 -0.13
C LEU A 3 54.53 24.50 1.34
N ARG A 4 53.89 25.43 2.07
CA ARG A 4 52.81 25.16 3.04
C ARG A 4 52.19 26.48 3.52
N ARG A 5 51.19 26.97 2.78
CA ARG A 5 50.22 27.94 3.31
C ARG A 5 49.32 27.18 4.27
N LEU A 6 49.39 27.50 5.56
CA LEU A 6 48.51 26.96 6.59
C LEU A 6 47.11 27.55 6.40
N PHE A 7 46.26 26.81 5.70
CA PHE A 7 44.84 27.11 5.61
C PHE A 7 44.18 26.58 6.90
N VAL A 8 43.97 27.47 7.87
CA VAL A 8 43.11 27.17 9.02
C VAL A 8 41.69 27.05 8.48
N ARG A 9 41.23 25.82 8.25
CA ARG A 9 39.82 25.52 7.98
C ARG A 9 39.04 25.88 9.24
N GLN A 10 38.38 27.03 9.24
CA GLN A 10 37.28 27.30 10.15
C GLN A 10 36.22 26.23 9.93
N LEU A 11 36.03 25.35 10.91
CA LEU A 11 34.86 24.49 10.97
C LEU A 11 33.67 25.38 11.35
N ALA A 12 32.99 25.93 10.33
CA ALA A 12 31.64 26.42 10.51
C ALA A 12 30.78 25.20 10.89
N THR A 13 30.56 25.02 12.19
CA THR A 13 29.51 24.13 12.68
C THR A 13 28.19 24.71 12.21
N ALA A 14 27.73 24.26 11.04
CA ALA A 14 26.39 24.53 10.58
C ALA A 14 25.43 23.90 11.59
N ARG A 15 24.88 24.75 12.48
CA ARG A 15 23.77 24.38 13.35
C ARG A 15 22.58 24.10 12.44
N ARG A 16 22.37 22.83 12.07
CA ARG A 16 21.09 22.39 11.50
C ARG A 16 20.05 22.65 12.58
N THR A 17 19.31 23.74 12.45
CA THR A 17 18.01 23.89 13.10
C THR A 17 17.11 22.81 12.48
N SER A 18 17.12 21.62 13.05
CA SER A 18 16.00 20.69 12.85
C SER A 18 14.84 21.24 13.69
N PRO A 19 13.64 21.38 13.13
CA PRO A 19 12.48 21.76 13.93
C PRO A 19 12.35 20.78 15.11
N ASN A 20 12.05 21.31 16.30
CA ASN A 20 11.93 20.50 17.51
C ASN A 20 10.89 19.39 17.26
N PRO A 21 11.18 18.11 17.61
CA PRO A 21 10.25 17.00 17.39
C PRO A 21 8.92 17.20 18.13
N LEU A 22 8.94 17.95 19.23
CA LEU A 22 7.76 18.36 19.98
C LEU A 22 6.85 19.31 19.16
N ALA A 23 7.43 20.24 18.40
CA ALA A 23 6.68 21.12 17.53
C ALA A 23 6.09 20.38 16.33
N THR A 24 6.70 19.27 15.92
CA THR A 24 6.16 18.40 14.86
C THR A 24 5.04 17.48 15.36
N ALA A 25 5.06 17.10 16.64
CA ALA A 25 4.03 16.25 17.25
C ALA A 25 2.74 17.00 17.64
N PHE A 26 2.84 18.30 17.94
CA PHE A 26 1.71 19.16 18.32
C PHE A 26 1.27 20.12 17.21
N LYS A 27 1.72 19.90 15.98
CA LYS A 27 1.22 20.66 14.84
C LYS A 27 -0.24 20.26 14.61
N THR A 28 -1.16 21.12 15.03
CA THR A 28 -2.60 21.00 14.77
C THR A 28 -2.85 21.07 13.27
N ASP A 29 -3.81 20.29 12.77
CA ASP A 29 -4.19 20.24 11.35
C ASP A 29 -4.56 21.63 10.77
N ASP A 30 -4.77 22.63 11.63
CA ASP A 30 -4.99 24.04 11.28
C ASP A 30 -3.74 24.75 10.70
N ASP A 31 -2.53 24.22 10.92
CA ASP A 31 -1.27 24.72 10.34
C ASP A 31 -0.87 23.97 9.06
N GLU A 32 -1.74 23.11 8.51
CA GLU A 32 -1.64 22.73 7.11
C GLU A 32 -1.96 23.98 6.28
N GLU A 33 -0.91 24.58 5.71
CA GLU A 33 -1.06 25.54 4.61
C GLU A 33 -2.11 24.97 3.67
N PRO A 34 -3.25 25.65 3.46
CA PRO A 34 -4.35 25.03 2.75
C PRO A 34 -3.78 24.60 1.40
N ARG A 35 -3.94 23.33 1.04
CA ARG A 35 -3.52 22.81 -0.27
C ARG A 35 -4.37 23.40 -1.41
N TYR A 36 -4.69 24.69 -1.35
CA TYR A 36 -4.85 25.54 -2.51
C TYR A 36 -3.50 25.61 -3.21
N ARG A 37 -3.12 24.50 -3.83
CA ARG A 37 -2.29 24.52 -5.02
C ARG A 37 -2.99 25.55 -5.91
N ASP A 38 -2.32 26.66 -6.22
CA ASP A 38 -2.80 27.72 -7.13
C ASP A 38 -2.91 27.12 -8.53
N LEU A 39 -3.88 26.21 -8.68
CA LEU A 39 -4.19 25.47 -9.88
C LEU A 39 -4.95 26.43 -10.77
N LYS A 40 -4.21 27.29 -11.45
CA LYS A 40 -4.68 27.94 -12.67
C LYS A 40 -4.82 26.89 -13.77
N ASN A 41 -5.75 25.96 -13.59
CA ASN A 41 -6.35 25.24 -14.68
C ASN A 41 -7.77 24.80 -14.29
N PRO A 42 -8.82 25.51 -14.73
CA PRO A 42 -10.20 25.06 -14.58
C PRO A 42 -10.50 23.96 -15.62
N GLU A 43 -9.59 23.01 -15.81
CA GLU A 43 -9.89 21.84 -16.64
C GLU A 43 -10.83 20.96 -15.84
N ILE A 44 -12.10 20.98 -16.26
CA ILE A 44 -13.14 20.11 -15.72
C ILE A 44 -12.63 18.66 -15.82
N PRO A 45 -12.30 18.00 -14.70
CA PRO A 45 -11.76 16.66 -14.76
C PRO A 45 -12.82 15.71 -15.33
N SER A 46 -12.38 14.74 -16.12
CA SER A 46 -13.29 13.74 -16.69
C SER A 46 -13.88 12.87 -15.57
N LEU A 47 -15.18 12.99 -15.31
CA LEU A 47 -15.88 12.19 -14.28
C LEU A 47 -16.46 10.88 -14.81
N LYS A 48 -16.56 10.73 -16.14
CA LYS A 48 -17.19 9.58 -16.77
C LYS A 48 -16.45 8.27 -16.44
N GLY A 49 -17.11 7.39 -15.69
CA GLY A 49 -16.52 6.11 -15.29
C GLY A 49 -15.41 6.23 -14.24
N LEU A 50 -15.42 7.28 -13.41
CA LEU A 50 -14.44 7.51 -12.34
C LEU A 50 -14.23 6.25 -11.47
N SER A 51 -15.29 5.52 -11.14
CA SER A 51 -15.26 4.34 -10.28
C SER A 51 -14.33 3.22 -10.75
N LYS A 52 -14.11 3.08 -12.07
CA LYS A 52 -13.20 2.07 -12.63
C LYS A 52 -11.76 2.57 -12.73
N ARG A 53 -11.59 3.88 -12.91
CA ARG A 53 -10.27 4.48 -13.16
C ARG A 53 -9.57 4.91 -11.87
N TRP A 54 -10.33 5.16 -10.80
CA TRP A 54 -9.84 5.70 -9.53
C TRP A 54 -8.63 4.93 -9.00
N GLU A 55 -8.70 3.60 -8.95
CA GLU A 55 -7.59 2.75 -8.47
C GLU A 55 -6.31 2.82 -9.34
N ARG A 56 -6.41 3.27 -10.59
CA ARG A 56 -5.29 3.38 -11.53
C ARG A 56 -4.79 4.81 -11.71
N MET A 57 -5.49 5.78 -11.13
CA MET A 57 -5.18 7.20 -11.24
C MET A 57 -4.01 7.55 -10.31
N ASP A 58 -3.13 8.45 -10.74
CA ASP A 58 -2.07 8.97 -9.89
C ASP A 58 -2.63 9.81 -8.73
N ALA A 59 -1.92 9.87 -7.61
CA ALA A 59 -2.36 10.59 -6.42
C ALA A 59 -2.58 12.09 -6.71
N LEU A 60 -1.77 12.71 -7.58
CA LEU A 60 -1.93 14.11 -7.94
C LEU A 60 -3.24 14.37 -8.68
N GLN A 61 -3.62 13.47 -9.60
CA GLN A 61 -4.87 13.58 -10.34
C GLN A 61 -6.09 13.30 -9.46
N GLN A 62 -5.96 12.42 -8.47
CA GLN A 62 -7.02 12.18 -7.49
C GLN A 62 -7.29 13.44 -6.66
N ASP A 63 -6.24 14.13 -6.21
CA ASP A 63 -6.36 15.40 -5.47
C ASP A 63 -7.07 16.47 -6.30
N ASP A 64 -6.71 16.61 -7.58
CA ASP A 64 -7.35 17.60 -8.48
C ASP A 64 -8.85 17.28 -8.69
N VAL A 65 -9.23 16.00 -8.81
CA VAL A 65 -10.63 15.58 -8.88
C VAL A 65 -11.37 15.87 -7.58
N ILE A 66 -10.75 15.61 -6.42
CA ILE A 66 -11.35 15.88 -5.10
C ILE A 66 -11.61 17.37 -4.94
N ALA A 67 -10.62 18.21 -5.22
CA ALA A 67 -10.76 19.67 -5.15
C ALA A 67 -11.92 20.17 -6.03
N TYR A 68 -12.02 19.68 -7.26
CA TYR A 68 -13.12 20.01 -8.16
C TYR A 68 -14.49 19.56 -7.60
N LEU A 69 -14.59 18.33 -7.07
CA LEU A 69 -15.84 17.82 -6.52
C LEU A 69 -16.26 18.58 -5.25
N GLU A 70 -15.32 18.99 -4.40
CA GLU A 70 -15.59 19.83 -3.24
C GLU A 70 -16.17 21.19 -3.63
N ASP A 71 -15.62 21.84 -4.65
CA ASP A 71 -16.14 23.11 -5.15
C ASP A 71 -17.56 22.96 -5.72
N VAL A 72 -17.83 21.87 -6.44
CA VAL A 72 -19.18 21.55 -6.95
C VAL A 72 -20.16 21.27 -5.80
N MET A 73 -19.71 20.59 -4.75
CA MET A 73 -20.52 20.28 -3.56
C MET A 73 -20.86 21.51 -2.71
N ARG A 74 -20.08 22.59 -2.78
CA ARG A 74 -20.42 23.86 -2.11
C ARG A 74 -21.64 24.55 -2.74
N GLY A 75 -21.99 24.22 -3.97
CA GLY A 75 -23.12 24.79 -4.71
C GLY A 75 -24.48 24.16 -4.38
N ASP A 76 -25.45 24.33 -5.29
CA ASP A 76 -26.80 23.75 -5.16
C ASP A 76 -26.83 22.29 -5.63
N TRP A 77 -27.14 21.39 -4.70
CA TRP A 77 -27.12 19.94 -4.92
C TRP A 77 -28.21 19.45 -5.89
N LYS A 78 -29.27 20.25 -6.09
CA LYS A 78 -30.34 19.88 -7.02
C LYS A 78 -29.93 20.05 -8.48
N LYS A 79 -28.94 20.89 -8.76
CA LYS A 79 -28.44 21.18 -10.10
C LYS A 79 -27.23 20.32 -10.50
N LEU A 80 -26.79 19.42 -9.62
CA LEU A 80 -25.69 18.50 -9.92
C LEU A 80 -26.06 17.53 -11.03
N ASP A 81 -25.12 17.35 -11.96
CA ASP A 81 -25.23 16.32 -12.97
C ASP A 81 -25.23 14.91 -12.35
N LYS A 82 -25.83 13.96 -13.04
CA LYS A 82 -25.90 12.57 -12.58
C LYS A 82 -24.50 11.96 -12.49
N GLU A 83 -23.60 12.26 -13.42
CA GLU A 83 -22.23 11.75 -13.37
C GLU A 83 -21.45 12.34 -12.19
N GLN A 84 -21.67 13.63 -11.87
CA GLN A 84 -21.07 14.29 -10.71
C GLN A 84 -21.52 13.68 -9.40
N ARG A 85 -22.81 13.42 -9.26
CA ARG A 85 -23.38 12.80 -8.05
C ARG A 85 -22.85 11.38 -7.84
N ASP A 86 -22.80 10.59 -8.90
CA ASP A 86 -22.27 9.23 -8.86
C ASP A 86 -20.76 9.25 -8.52
N ALA A 87 -20.01 10.22 -9.05
CA ALA A 87 -18.59 10.43 -8.72
C ALA A 87 -18.38 10.83 -7.24
N ILE A 88 -19.14 11.80 -6.73
CA ILE A 88 -19.08 12.21 -5.32
C ILE A 88 -19.39 11.04 -4.40
N MET A 89 -20.44 10.27 -4.71
CA MET A 89 -20.80 9.10 -3.91
C MET A 89 -19.67 8.05 -3.91
N TYR A 90 -19.03 7.84 -5.06
CA TYR A 90 -17.90 6.92 -5.16
C TYR A 90 -16.65 7.42 -4.42
N VAL A 91 -16.33 8.71 -4.50
CA VAL A 91 -15.22 9.28 -3.72
C VAL A 91 -15.57 9.15 -2.23
N ALA A 92 -16.74 9.61 -1.76
CA ALA A 92 -17.10 9.52 -0.35
C ALA A 92 -17.21 8.08 0.20
N TYR A 93 -17.73 7.11 -0.57
CA TYR A 93 -18.10 5.77 -0.08
C TYR A 93 -17.50 4.58 -0.84
N GLY A 94 -16.61 4.82 -1.81
CA GLY A 94 -16.06 3.76 -2.65
C GLY A 94 -15.16 2.78 -1.88
N PRO A 95 -14.95 1.56 -2.45
CA PRO A 95 -14.09 0.52 -1.88
C PRO A 95 -12.60 0.81 -2.11
N TRP A 96 -12.15 2.00 -1.71
CA TRP A 96 -10.77 2.45 -1.81
C TRP A 96 -10.19 2.70 -0.41
N GLY A 97 -8.85 2.74 -0.32
CA GLY A 97 -8.16 2.93 0.96
C GLY A 97 -8.45 1.80 1.98
N PRO A 98 -8.69 2.13 3.26
CA PRO A 98 -8.99 1.13 4.30
C PRO A 98 -10.26 0.32 4.04
N ARG A 99 -11.19 0.86 3.23
CA ARG A 99 -12.45 0.21 2.85
C ARG A 99 -12.31 -0.71 1.65
N SER A 100 -11.09 -0.90 1.14
CA SER A 100 -10.85 -1.81 0.03
C SER A 100 -11.03 -3.26 0.46
N THR A 101 -11.85 -4.00 -0.29
CA THR A 101 -12.01 -5.46 -0.12
C THR A 101 -10.80 -6.25 -0.62
N LYS A 102 -9.72 -5.60 -1.09
CA LYS A 102 -8.51 -6.28 -1.61
C LYS A 102 -7.91 -7.30 -0.64
N LYS A 103 -8.06 -7.11 0.68
CA LYS A 103 -7.62 -8.11 1.69
C LYS A 103 -8.21 -9.51 1.45
N GLU A 104 -9.37 -9.60 0.81
CA GLU A 104 -10.04 -10.87 0.51
C GLU A 104 -9.36 -11.63 -0.64
N LYS A 105 -8.67 -10.93 -1.57
CA LYS A 105 -7.97 -11.55 -2.71
C LYS A 105 -6.69 -12.30 -2.31
N ASP A 106 -6.18 -12.07 -1.10
CA ASP A 106 -5.01 -12.78 -0.56
C ASP A 106 -5.35 -14.18 -0.03
N ALA A 107 -6.63 -14.54 0.08
CA ALA A 107 -7.03 -15.88 0.53
C ALA A 107 -6.48 -17.00 -0.36
N ALA A 108 -6.45 -16.79 -1.68
CA ALA A 108 -5.85 -17.74 -2.61
C ALA A 108 -4.32 -17.84 -2.45
N GLY A 109 -3.64 -16.72 -2.15
CA GLY A 109 -2.21 -16.70 -1.85
C GLY A 109 -1.88 -17.49 -0.59
N LEU A 110 -2.67 -17.29 0.48
CA LEU A 110 -2.56 -18.03 1.74
C LEU A 110 -2.81 -19.53 1.56
N LEU A 111 -3.85 -19.91 0.80
CA LEU A 111 -4.13 -21.32 0.51
C LEU A 111 -2.98 -21.97 -0.27
N ASN A 112 -2.45 -21.28 -1.29
CA ASN A 112 -1.32 -21.78 -2.06
C ASN A 112 -0.07 -21.97 -1.18
N ALA A 113 0.22 -20.99 -0.32
CA ALA A 113 1.32 -21.11 0.63
C ALA A 113 1.14 -22.31 1.57
N TYR A 114 -0.08 -22.52 2.07
CA TYR A 114 -0.42 -23.66 2.92
C TYR A 114 -0.30 -25.01 2.19
N MET A 115 -0.74 -25.10 0.94
CA MET A 115 -0.60 -26.32 0.13
C MET A 115 0.86 -26.64 -0.17
N TRP A 116 1.70 -25.63 -0.41
CA TRP A 116 3.15 -25.82 -0.58
C TRP A 116 3.82 -26.33 0.70
N THR A 117 3.47 -25.81 1.87
CA THR A 117 4.05 -26.29 3.13
C THR A 117 3.64 -27.73 3.44
N ILE A 118 2.38 -28.11 3.19
CA ILE A 118 1.94 -29.50 3.29
C ILE A 118 2.66 -30.39 2.26
N GLY A 119 2.78 -29.93 1.01
CA GLY A 119 3.45 -30.68 -0.04
C GLY A 119 4.92 -30.96 0.28
N VAL A 120 5.68 -29.94 0.69
CA VAL A 120 7.10 -30.08 1.05
C VAL A 120 7.27 -30.93 2.31
N SER A 121 6.44 -30.74 3.33
CA SER A 121 6.52 -31.54 4.56
C SER A 121 6.14 -33.00 4.32
N GLY A 122 5.11 -33.27 3.52
CA GLY A 122 4.72 -34.62 3.11
C GLY A 122 5.82 -35.32 2.34
N LEU A 123 6.44 -34.63 1.37
CA LEU A 123 7.56 -35.18 0.60
C LEU A 123 8.75 -35.51 1.51
N ALA A 124 9.08 -34.65 2.49
CA ALA A 124 10.15 -34.90 3.44
C ALA A 124 9.89 -36.13 4.34
N LEU A 125 8.64 -36.33 4.80
CA LEU A 125 8.28 -37.52 5.57
C LEU A 125 8.36 -38.79 4.73
N ILE A 126 7.92 -38.71 3.48
CA ILE A 126 7.97 -39.83 2.54
C ILE A 126 9.42 -40.24 2.27
N THR A 127 10.30 -39.29 1.94
CA THR A 127 11.72 -39.59 1.69
C THR A 127 12.42 -40.14 2.93
N TYR A 128 12.12 -39.59 4.12
CA TYR A 128 12.61 -40.12 5.38
C TYR A 128 12.18 -41.58 5.63
N LYS A 129 10.91 -41.90 5.36
CA LYS A 129 10.40 -43.27 5.50
C LYS A 129 11.00 -44.23 4.48
N TYR A 130 11.16 -43.81 3.22
CA TYR A 130 11.86 -44.63 2.22
C TYR A 130 13.32 -44.88 2.59
N ALA A 131 14.02 -43.88 3.15
CA ALA A 131 15.42 -44.04 3.55
C ALA A 131 15.62 -44.94 4.78
N THR A 132 14.61 -45.04 5.66
CA THR A 132 14.65 -45.86 6.89
C THR A 132 13.89 -47.19 6.75
N PHE A 133 13.37 -47.49 5.55
CA PHE A 133 12.66 -48.73 5.28
C PHE A 133 13.66 -49.89 5.13
N ASP A 134 13.64 -50.81 6.09
CA ASP A 134 14.38 -52.06 6.02
C ASP A 134 13.51 -53.16 5.39
N PRO A 135 13.78 -53.60 4.14
CA PRO A 135 12.94 -54.58 3.45
C PRO A 135 12.98 -55.99 4.07
N LYS A 136 13.90 -56.22 5.01
CA LYS A 136 14.12 -57.53 5.65
C LYS A 136 13.45 -57.67 7.02
N LYS A 137 12.82 -56.61 7.55
CA LYS A 137 12.11 -56.72 8.81
C LYS A 137 10.79 -57.47 8.57
N PRO A 138 10.56 -58.62 9.25
CA PRO A 138 9.29 -59.33 9.12
C PRO A 138 8.16 -58.43 9.61
N ILE A 139 7.07 -58.40 8.86
CA ILE A 139 5.87 -57.66 9.24
C ILE A 139 5.27 -58.39 10.46
N PRO A 140 5.08 -57.71 11.59
CA PRO A 140 4.51 -58.33 12.77
C PRO A 140 3.10 -58.87 12.46
N GLY A 141 2.89 -60.17 12.70
CA GLY A 141 1.60 -60.85 12.48
C GLY A 141 1.44 -61.58 11.14
N ILE A 142 2.48 -61.62 10.30
CA ILE A 142 2.51 -62.47 9.09
C ILE A 142 3.46 -63.62 9.33
N ASP A 143 2.94 -64.85 9.37
CA ASP A 143 3.79 -66.05 9.38
C ASP A 143 4.31 -66.32 7.97
N TYR A 144 5.62 -66.32 7.83
CA TYR A 144 6.32 -66.52 6.55
C TYR A 144 6.63 -68.00 6.26
N THR A 145 6.08 -68.91 7.07
CA THR A 145 6.36 -70.35 7.02
C THR A 145 5.12 -71.11 6.52
N GLN A 146 5.10 -71.44 5.24
CA GLN A 146 4.51 -72.66 4.70
C GLN A 146 5.57 -73.42 3.91
#